data_AF-A0A9W8QGL4-F1
#
_entry.id   AF-A0A9W8QGL4-F1
#
_cell.length_a   1.000
_cell.length_b   1.000
_cell.length_c   1.000
_cell.angle_alpha   90.00
_cell.angle_beta   90.00
_cell.angle_gamma   90.00
#
_symmetry.space_group_name_H-M   'P 1'
#
loop_
_entity.id
_entity.type
_entity.pdbx_description
1 polymer ?
#
loop_
_entity_poly.entity_id
_entity_poly.type
_entity_poly.pdbx_seq_one_letter_code
_entity_poly.pdbx_strand_id
1 'polypeptide(L)' 'MTEDDFVGESWVVRHNPAHQWFYKHGMTPRDVLLIKCFDSDETVARRALHSAFEDARYRDCESRQSIEVRCLVLH' A
#
# COMPACT_ATOMS: atom_id res chain seq x y z
N MET A 1 -8.81 -12.04 14.25
CA MET A 1 -8.53 -11.30 15.49
C MET A 1 -9.78 -10.52 15.83
N THR A 2 -10.78 -11.20 16.38
CA THR A 2 -11.96 -10.54 16.95
C THR A 2 -11.76 -10.69 18.45
N GLU A 3 -11.21 -9.65 19.06
CA GLU A 3 -11.34 -9.46 20.51
C GLU A 3 -12.78 -9.00 20.74
N ASP A 4 -13.46 -9.60 21.71
CA ASP A 4 -14.93 -9.58 21.83
C ASP A 4 -15.56 -8.18 22.02
N ASP A 5 -14.75 -7.12 22.17
CA ASP A 5 -15.18 -5.73 22.36
C ASP A 5 -14.55 -4.73 21.34
N PHE A 6 -13.80 -5.19 20.33
CA PHE A 6 -13.20 -4.30 19.33
C PHE A 6 -14.08 -4.17 18.08
N VAL A 7 -14.75 -3.01 17.93
CA VAL A 7 -15.38 -2.64 16.66
C VAL A 7 -14.29 -2.18 15.70
N GLY A 8 -13.81 -3.11 14.87
CA GLY A 8 -12.84 -2.81 13.82
C GLY A 8 -13.46 -1.94 12.73
N GLU A 9 -13.00 -0.70 12.61
CA GLU A 9 -13.36 0.18 11.49
C GLU A 9 -12.28 0.14 10.42
N SER A 10 -12.70 -0.01 9.17
CA SER A 10 -11.82 0.08 8.00
C SER A 10 -12.04 1.39 7.27
N TRP A 11 -10.94 2.10 7.01
CA TRP A 11 -10.97 3.28 6.16
C TRP A 11 -10.88 2.84 4.69
N VAL A 12 -11.81 3.31 3.87
CA VAL A 12 -11.74 3.16 2.41
C VAL A 12 -11.39 4.49 1.77
N VAL A 13 -10.63 4.44 0.68
CA VAL A 13 -10.27 5.63 -0.06
C VAL A 13 -11.33 5.93 -1.12
N ARG A 14 -11.78 7.19 -1.16
CA ARG A 14 -12.70 7.68 -2.19
C ARG A 14 -11.92 8.23 -3.37
N HIS A 15 -12.50 8.13 -4.56
CA HIS A 15 -11.94 8.75 -5.76
C HIS A 15 -11.77 10.26 -5.55
N ASN A 16 -10.62 10.78 -5.96
CA ASN A 16 -10.33 12.20 -6.03
C ASN A 16 -9.45 12.45 -7.27
N PRO A 17 -9.85 13.32 -8.21
CA PRO A 17 -9.05 13.62 -9.40
C PRO A 17 -7.68 14.26 -9.08
N ALA A 18 -7.49 14.79 -7.88
CA ALA A 18 -6.19 15.31 -7.42
C ALA A 18 -5.23 14.21 -6.92
N HIS A 19 -5.65 12.94 -6.85
CA HIS A 19 -4.74 11.86 -6.48
C HIS A 19 -3.63 11.69 -7.51
N GLN A 20 -2.39 11.62 -7.01
CA GLN A 20 -1.21 11.36 -7.82
C GLN A 20 -0.77 9.91 -7.64
N TRP A 21 -0.72 9.17 -8.74
CA TRP A 21 -0.35 7.76 -8.74
C TRP A 21 1.05 7.59 -9.31
N PHE A 22 1.87 6.81 -8.61
CA PHE A 22 3.23 6.48 -9.01
C PHE A 22 3.38 4.98 -9.10
N TYR A 23 4.15 4.52 -10.09
CA TYR A 23 4.36 3.11 -10.37
C TYR A 23 5.81 2.90 -10.79
N LYS A 24 6.43 1.84 -10.27
CA LYS A 24 7.79 1.42 -10.62
C LYS A 24 7.73 0.16 -11.49
N HIS A 25 8.06 0.30 -12.76
CA HIS A 25 8.19 -0.83 -13.69
C HIS A 25 9.46 -1.64 -13.40
N GLY A 26 9.41 -2.94 -13.70
CA GLY A 26 10.60 -3.80 -13.71
C GLY A 26 11.24 -4.04 -12.35
N MET A 27 10.47 -4.02 -11.26
CA MET A 27 11.00 -4.32 -9.93
C MET A 27 11.64 -5.70 -9.85
N THR A 28 12.88 -5.75 -9.39
CA THR A 28 13.62 -6.96 -9.08
C THR A 28 13.48 -7.32 -7.60
N PRO A 29 13.91 -8.51 -7.15
CA PRO A 29 13.94 -8.85 -5.73
C PRO A 29 14.87 -7.96 -4.88
N ARG A 30 15.71 -7.11 -5.49
CA ARG A 30 16.55 -6.13 -4.79
C ARG A 30 15.85 -4.78 -4.57
N ASP A 31 14.69 -4.58 -5.18
CA ASP A 31 13.93 -3.36 -5.08
C ASP A 31 12.88 -3.47 -3.97
N VAL A 32 12.87 -2.49 -3.06
CA VAL A 32 11.87 -2.38 -2.00
C VAL A 32 11.04 -1.14 -2.21
N LEU A 33 9.72 -1.29 -2.12
CA LEU A 33 8.79 -0.17 -1.96
C LEU A 33 8.35 -0.12 -0.51
N LEU A 34 8.59 1.02 0.14
CA LEU A 34 8.08 1.30 1.47
C LEU A 34 6.82 2.15 1.34
N ILE A 35 5.71 1.65 1.86
CA ILE A 35 4.43 2.34 1.87
C ILE A 35 4.08 2.69 3.31
N LYS A 36 3.99 3.99 3.60
CA LYS A 36 3.67 4.44 4.95
C LYS A 36 2.16 4.42 5.19
N CYS A 37 1.71 3.47 6.02
CA CYS A 37 0.29 3.31 6.34
C CYS A 37 -0.20 4.29 7.43
N PHE A 38 0.68 4.67 8.34
CA PHE A 38 0.40 5.59 9.44
C PHE A 38 1.68 6.30 9.89
N ASP A 39 1.53 7.52 10.42
CA ASP A 39 2.56 8.25 11.16
C ASP A 39 1.89 9.06 12.29
N SER A 40 2.52 9.07 13.47
CA SER A 40 2.07 9.89 14.61
C SER A 40 2.46 11.35 14.46
N ASP A 41 3.51 11.66 13.69
CA ASP A 41 3.88 13.03 13.33
C ASP A 41 2.93 13.57 12.25
N GLU A 42 2.25 14.67 12.57
CA GLU A 42 1.27 15.29 11.67
C GLU A 42 1.89 16.26 10.65
N THR A 43 3.19 16.56 10.78
CA THR A 43 3.90 17.46 9.87
C THR A 43 4.38 16.76 8.59
N VAL A 44 4.34 15.42 8.58
CA VAL A 44 4.71 14.58 7.44
C VAL A 44 3.49 13.94 6.80
N ALA A 45 3.64 13.41 5.58
CA ALA A 45 2.58 12.63 4.95
C ALA A 45 2.22 11.43 5.83
N ARG A 46 1.04 11.40 6.44
CA ARG A 46 0.69 10.36 7.44
C ARG A 46 0.20 9.06 6.84
N ARG A 47 -0.26 9.09 5.59
CA ARG A 47 -0.91 7.98 4.90
C ARG A 47 -0.54 8.02 3.44
N ALA A 48 -0.17 6.88 2.88
CA ALA A 48 0.05 6.69 1.46
C ALA A 48 -0.96 5.69 0.92
N LEU A 49 -1.90 6.20 0.10
CA LEU A 49 -2.77 5.34 -0.69
C LEU A 49 -1.91 4.49 -1.64
N HIS A 50 -2.27 3.22 -1.74
CA HIS A 50 -1.69 2.30 -2.71
C HIS A 50 -2.77 1.34 -3.21
N SER A 51 -2.61 0.88 -4.43
CA SER A 51 -3.49 -0.10 -5.04
C SER A 51 -2.73 -0.85 -6.14
N ALA A 52 -3.32 -1.93 -6.62
CA ALA A 52 -2.86 -2.63 -7.82
C ALA A 52 -3.74 -2.23 -9.01
N PHE A 53 -3.17 -2.27 -10.21
CA PHE A 53 -3.89 -2.10 -11.46
C PHE A 53 -3.46 -3.20 -12.43
N GLU A 54 -4.34 -3.56 -13.36
CA GLU A 54 -4.00 -4.48 -14.44
C GLU A 54 -3.35 -3.72 -15.59
N ASP A 55 -2.20 -4.21 -16.05
CA ASP A 55 -1.58 -3.76 -17.29
C ASP A 55 -1.90 -4.77 -18.40
N ALA A 56 -2.68 -4.34 -19.38
CA ALA A 56 -3.13 -5.18 -20.49
C ALA A 56 -1.96 -5.83 -21.26
N ARG A 57 -0.77 -5.22 -21.24
CA ARG A 57 0.43 -5.75 -21.93
C ARG A 57 0.98 -7.03 -21.30
N TYR A 58 0.65 -7.28 -20.03
CA TYR A 58 1.19 -8.41 -19.24
C TYR A 58 0.11 -9.40 -18.79
N ARG A 59 -1.11 -9.29 -19.32
CA ARG A 59 -2.25 -10.11 -18.89
C ARG A 59 -2.00 -11.62 -19.06
N ASP A 60 -1.33 -11.99 -20.15
CA ASP A 60 -1.06 -13.40 -20.49
C ASP A 60 0.33 -13.87 -20.00
N CYS A 61 1.04 -13.04 -19.23
CA CYS A 61 2.31 -13.39 -18.61
C CYS A 61 2.11 -14.05 -17.25
N GLU A 62 3.14 -14.73 -16.75
CA GLU A 62 3.13 -15.22 -15.37
C GLU A 62 3.01 -14.07 -14.37
N SER A 63 2.13 -14.25 -13.37
CA SER A 63 1.91 -13.28 -12.31
C SER A 63 3.16 -13.07 -11.46
N ARG A 64 3.54 -11.81 -11.26
CA ARG A 64 4.61 -11.44 -10.33
C ARG A 64 4.29 -11.93 -8.92
N GLN A 65 5.25 -12.64 -8.32
CA GLN A 65 5.21 -12.99 -6.90
C GLN A 65 5.76 -11.83 -6.06
N SER A 66 5.05 -11.51 -4.98
CA SER A 66 5.35 -10.38 -4.10
C SER A 66 5.40 -10.87 -2.65
N ILE A 67 6.31 -10.31 -1.85
CA ILE A 67 6.34 -10.51 -0.40
C ILE A 67 5.97 -9.17 0.24
N GLU A 68 4.90 -9.16 1.04
CA GLU A 68 4.51 -8.00 1.84
C GLU A 68 4.90 -8.25 3.30
N VAL A 69 5.54 -7.27 3.92
CA VAL A 69 5.87 -7.27 5.34
C VAL A 69 5.31 -6.01 5.96
N ARG A 70 4.62 -6.15 7.09
CA ARG A 70 4.14 -5.02 7.90
C ARG A 70 4.94 -4.95 9.17
N CYS A 71 5.35 -3.73 9.53
CA CYS A 71 6.08 -3.46 10.77
C CYS A 71 5.46 -2.27 11.50
N LEU A 72 5.62 -2.27 12.82
CA LEU A 72 5.35 -1.13 13.68
C LEU A 72 6.69 -0.64 14.22
N VAL A 73 6.93 0.66 14.12
CA VAL A 73 8.13 1.30 14.67
C VAL A 73 7.71 2.06 15.92
N LEU A 74 8.33 1.73 17.05
CA LEU A 74 8.08 2.34 18.35
C LEU A 74 9.41 2.93 18.83
N HIS A 75 9.38 4.14 19.40
CA HIS A 75 10.56 4.84 19.92
C HIS A 75 10.26 5.47 21.27
#